data_AF-A0A521EGD6-F1
#
_entry.id   AF-A0A521EGD6-F1
#
_cell.length_a   1.000
_cell.length_b   1.000
_cell.length_c   1.000
_cell.angle_alpha   90.00
_cell.angle_beta   90.00
_cell.angle_gamma   90.00
#
_symmetry.space_group_name_H-M   'P 1'
#
loop_
_entity.id
_entity.type
_entity.pdbx_description
1 polymer ?
#
loop_
_entity_poly.entity_id
_entity_poly.type
_entity_poly.pdbx_seq_one_letter_code
_entity_poly.pdbx_strand_id
1 'polypeptide(L)' 'MRTNVVIDYDLMDEALKVSQLKTKKDAVEAGLKLLVQRKKQENIRNLRGKLNWSGDLDKMRSDQP' A
#
# COMPACT_ATOMS: atom_id res chain seq x y z
N MET A 1 4.46 8.19 -21.60
CA MET A 1 5.82 8.78 -21.65
C MET A 1 6.84 7.65 -21.63
N ARG A 2 7.86 7.67 -22.50
CA ARG A 2 8.94 6.67 -22.48
C ARG A 2 10.10 7.26 -21.67
N THR A 3 10.54 6.54 -20.65
CA THR A 3 11.61 6.98 -19.74
C THR A 3 12.60 5.84 -19.57
N ASN A 4 13.89 6.15 -19.61
CA ASN A 4 14.95 5.21 -19.28
C ASN A 4 15.30 5.38 -17.80
N VAL A 5 15.20 4.29 -17.03
CA VAL A 5 15.47 4.26 -15.60
C VAL A 5 16.35 3.06 -15.29
N VAL A 6 17.35 3.26 -14.43
CA VAL A 6 18.19 2.18 -13.90
C VAL A 6 17.45 1.60 -12.70
N ILE A 7 17.16 0.31 -12.75
CA ILE A 7 16.43 -0.43 -11.70
C ILE A 7 17.25 -1.68 -11.39
N ASP A 8 17.33 -2.00 -10.10
CA ASP A 8 17.94 -3.24 -9.63
C ASP A 8 17.23 -4.47 -10.24
N TYR A 9 18.02 -5.46 -10.65
CA TYR A 9 17.50 -6.64 -11.34
C TYR A 9 16.67 -7.51 -10.41
N ASP A 10 17.18 -7.78 -9.21
CA ASP A 10 16.57 -8.67 -8.24
C ASP A 10 15.24 -8.07 -7.75
N LEU A 11 15.21 -6.75 -7.54
CA LEU A 11 13.99 -6.02 -7.20
C LEU A 11 12.91 -6.16 -8.28
N MET A 12 13.28 -6.02 -9.56
CA MET A 12 12.32 -6.14 -10.65
C MET A 12 11.81 -7.58 -10.81
N ASP A 13 12.69 -8.57 -10.64
CA ASP A 13 12.35 -9.98 -10.70
C ASP A 13 11.39 -10.37 -9.56
N GLU A 14 11.69 -9.94 -8.33
CA GLU A 14 10.80 -10.12 -7.19
C GLU A 14 9.45 -9.43 -7.41
N ALA A 15 9.45 -8.19 -7.90
CA ALA A 15 8.23 -7.46 -8.19
C ALA A 15 7.35 -8.20 -9.20
N LEU A 16 7.93 -8.76 -10.28
CA LEU A 16 7.19 -9.55 -11.27
C LEU A 16 6.66 -10.86 -10.67
N LYS A 17 7.46 -11.57 -9.88
CA LYS A 17 7.06 -12.82 -9.22
C LYS A 17 5.90 -12.61 -8.25
N VAL A 18 5.98 -11.59 -7.39
CA VAL A 18 4.97 -11.31 -6.37
C VAL A 18 3.70 -10.72 -6.98
N SER A 19 3.82 -9.82 -7.95
CA SER A 19 2.66 -9.20 -8.60
C SER A 19 2.01 -10.07 -9.68
N GLN A 20 2.68 -11.13 -10.13
CA GLN A 20 2.28 -11.98 -11.26
C GLN A 20 2.08 -11.21 -12.57
N LEU A 21 2.70 -10.03 -12.70
CA LEU A 21 2.60 -9.20 -13.88
C LEU A 21 3.54 -9.69 -14.99
N LYS A 22 3.10 -9.55 -16.23
CA LYS A 22 3.81 -10.08 -17.39
C LYS A 22 4.95 -9.18 -17.86
N THR A 23 4.88 -7.87 -17.58
CA THR A 23 5.84 -6.91 -18.12
C THR A 23 6.43 -6.02 -17.04
N LYS A 24 7.70 -5.64 -17.23
CA LYS A 24 8.40 -4.66 -16.36
C LYS A 24 7.67 -3.32 -16.32
N LYS A 25 7.02 -2.92 -17.42
CA LYS A 25 6.22 -1.69 -17.49
C LYS A 25 5.05 -1.75 -16.52
N ASP A 26 4.29 -2.86 -16.53
CA ASP A 26 3.11 -3.00 -15.70
C ASP A 26 3.49 -3.04 -14.22
N ALA A 27 4.59 -3.73 -13.87
CA ALA A 27 5.12 -3.74 -12.51
C ALA A 27 5.52 -2.35 -12.02
N VAL A 28 6.21 -1.56 -12.86
CA VAL A 28 6.57 -0.18 -12.53
C VAL A 28 5.32 0.69 -12.37
N GLU A 29 4.35 0.57 -13.26
CA GLU A 29 3.11 1.35 -13.18
C GLU A 29 2.29 0.99 -11.92
N ALA A 30 2.19 -0.29 -11.58
CA ALA A 30 1.55 -0.76 -10.36
C ALA A 30 2.26 -0.23 -9.11
N GLY A 31 3.59 -0.28 -9.07
CA GLY A 31 4.39 0.26 -7.97
C GLY A 31 4.20 1.77 -7.79
N LEU A 32 4.17 2.54 -8.88
CA LEU A 32 3.91 3.99 -8.82
C LEU A 32 2.49 4.31 -8.32
N LYS A 33 1.47 3.57 -8.79
CA LYS A 33 0.10 3.72 -8.31
C LYS A 33 0.00 3.44 -6.81
N LEU A 34 0.63 2.36 -6.34
CA LEU A 34 0.66 1.99 -4.92
C LEU A 34 1.36 3.06 -4.08
N LEU A 35 2.48 3.61 -4.55
CA LEU A 35 3.19 4.69 -3.85
C LEU A 35 2.29 5.92 -3.67
N VAL A 36 1.62 6.35 -4.73
CA VAL A 36 0.68 7.49 -4.67
C VAL A 36 -0.48 7.20 -3.73
N GLN A 37 -1.08 6.00 -3.82
CA GLN A 37 -2.18 5.60 -2.94
C GLN A 37 -1.76 5.63 -1.47
N ARG A 38 -0.59 5.06 -1.15
CA ARG A 38 -0.03 5.05 0.20
C ARG A 38 0.20 6.46 0.73
N LYS A 39 0.77 7.35 -0.10
CA LYS A 39 0.98 8.76 0.28
C LYS A 39 -0.33 9.52 0.51
N LYS A 40 -1.37 9.26 -0.28
CA LYS A 40 -2.71 9.83 -0.02
C LYS A 40 -3.29 9.35 1.31
N GLN A 41 -3.09 8.07 1.65
CA GLN A 41 -3.55 7.50 2.92
C GLN A 41 -2.72 7.95 4.13
N GLU A 42 -1.47 8.38 3.95
CA GLU A 42 -0.66 8.92 5.05
C GLU A 42 -1.33 10.12 5.71
N ASN A 43 -2.09 10.93 4.97
CA ASN A 43 -2.87 12.05 5.55
C ASN A 43 -3.92 11.58 6.57
N ILE A 44 -4.44 10.36 6.45
CA ILE A 44 -5.36 9.78 7.44
C ILE A 44 -4.64 9.61 8.79
N ARG A 45 -3.32 9.38 8.79
CA ARG A 45 -2.54 9.29 10.04
C ARG A 45 -2.55 10.61 10.83
N ASN A 46 -2.75 11.76 10.17
CA ASN A 46 -2.87 13.05 10.84
C ASN A 46 -4.15 13.20 11.67
N LEU A 47 -5.13 12.31 11.48
CA LEU A 47 -6.38 12.24 12.24
C LEU A 47 -6.26 11.35 13.48
N ARG A 48 -5.14 10.63 13.66
CA ARG A 48 -4.87 9.80 14.85
C ARG A 48 -4.92 10.67 16.11
N GLY A 49 -5.74 10.27 17.08
CA GLY A 49 -5.93 10.99 18.35
C GLY A 49 -6.77 12.26 18.26
N LYS A 50 -7.21 12.67 17.06
CA LYS A 50 -8.11 13.83 16.85
C LYS A 50 -9.57 13.45 16.68
N LEU A 51 -9.83 12.19 16.32
CA LEU A 51 -11.18 11.68 16.13
C LEU A 51 -11.69 11.09 17.44
N ASN A 52 -12.86 11.57 17.88
CA ASN A 52 -13.58 10.97 19.00
C ASN A 52 -14.16 9.64 18.53
N TRP A 53 -13.60 8.55 19.05
CA TRP A 53 -14.09 7.23 18.77
C TRP A 53 -15.31 6.92 19.66
N SER A 54 -16.47 6.72 19.04
CA SER A 54 -17.71 6.32 19.72
C SER A 54 -17.94 4.82 19.54
N GLY A 55 -17.39 4.02 20.46
CA GLY A 55 -17.62 2.59 20.54
C GLY A 55 -17.33 2.09 21.95
N ASP A 56 -17.61 0.81 22.21
CA ASP A 56 -17.28 0.15 23.47
C ASP A 56 -16.24 -0.93 23.16
N LEU A 57 -14.99 -0.69 23.56
CA LEU A 57 -13.86 -1.58 23.25
C LEU A 57 -14.01 -2.93 23.95
N ASP A 58 -14.66 -2.93 25.11
CA ASP A 58 -14.82 -4.13 25.92
C ASP A 58 -15.87 -5.05 25.28
N LYS A 59 -16.97 -4.48 24.75
CA LYS A 59 -17.95 -5.25 23.95
C LYS A 59 -17.41 -5.81 22.65
N MET A 60 -16.48 -5.12 22.00
CA MET A 60 -15.88 -5.60 20.76
C MET A 60 -14.83 -6.71 20.97
N ARG A 61 -14.31 -6.81 22.20
CA ARG A 61 -13.29 -7.78 22.61
C ARG A 61 -13.84 -8.96 23.40
N SER A 62 -15.07 -8.86 23.88
CA SER A 62 -15.75 -10.01 24.45
C SER A 62 -16.05 -11.00 23.33
N ASP A 63 -15.21 -12.02 23.19
CA ASP A 63 -15.60 -13.32 22.67
C ASP A 63 -16.65 -13.88 23.62
N GLN A 64 -17.90 -13.40 23.50
CA GLN A 64 -19.01 -14.05 24.15
C GLN A 64 -19.38 -15.28 23.32
N PRO A 65 -19.33 -16.50 23.90
CA PRO A 65 -19.81 -17.71 23.26
C PRO A 65 -21.32 -17.68 22.99
#